data_AF-A0A847SUB6-F1
#
_entry.id   AF-A0A847SUB6-F1
#
_cell.length_a   1.000
_cell.length_b   1.000
_cell.length_c   1.000
_cell.angle_alpha   90.00
_cell.angle_beta   90.00
_cell.angle_gamma   90.00
#
_symmetry.space_group_name_H-M   'P 1'
#
loop_
_entity.id
_entity.type
_entity.pdbx_description
1 polymer ?
#
loop_
_entity_poly.entity_id
_entity_poly.type
_entity_poly.pdbx_seq_one_letter_code
_entity_poly.pdbx_strand_id
1 'polypeptide(L)' 'MNPTVTAIENTYPELPVKADEISAFRYVQPLQTFILSLKDKERIIRFEPDDIQSFIDWLNVHYIREYKA' A
#
# COMPACT_ATOMS: atom_id res chain seq x y z
N MET A 1 28.84 10.93 10.80
CA MET A 1 27.55 11.17 10.11
C MET A 1 26.59 10.12 10.63
N ASN A 2 25.60 10.51 11.44
CA ASN A 2 24.54 9.57 11.81
C ASN A 2 23.70 9.34 10.56
N PRO A 3 23.52 8.10 10.08
CA PRO A 3 22.50 7.85 9.08
C PRO A 3 21.18 8.16 9.77
N THR A 4 20.52 9.23 9.34
CA THR A 4 19.11 9.47 9.62
C THR A 4 18.39 8.24 9.13
N VAL A 5 17.99 7.36 10.05
CA VAL A 5 17.04 6.30 9.74
C VAL A 5 15.78 7.06 9.39
N THR A 6 15.54 7.24 8.09
CA THR A 6 14.30 7.82 7.58
C THR A 6 13.20 6.92 8.12
N ALA A 7 12.43 7.42 9.08
CA ALA A 7 11.30 6.67 9.60
C ALA A 7 10.40 6.36 8.40
N ILE A 8 10.11 5.08 8.19
CA ILE A 8 9.18 4.67 7.15
C ILE A 8 7.80 5.14 7.60
N GLU A 9 7.21 6.08 6.88
CA GLU A 9 5.89 6.61 7.21
C GLU A 9 4.82 5.52 7.04
N ASN A 10 4.05 5.29 8.09
CA ASN A 10 2.99 4.27 8.13
C ASN A 10 1.73 4.69 7.35
N THR A 11 1.69 5.91 6.83
CA THR A 11 0.61 6.46 6.00
C THR A 11 1.11 6.72 4.59
N TYR A 12 0.20 6.62 3.60
CA TYR A 12 0.45 7.07 2.24
C TYR A 12 -0.46 8.28 1.93
N PRO A 13 -0.01 9.28 1.14
CA PRO A 13 -0.86 10.41 0.75
C PRO A 13 -2.21 9.96 0.21
N GLU A 14 -3.29 10.59 0.67
CA GLU A 14 -4.67 10.37 0.21
C GLU A 14 -5.26 8.97 0.47
N LEU A 15 -4.44 8.04 1.00
CA LEU A 15 -4.91 6.73 1.44
C LEU A 15 -5.56 6.87 2.83
N PRO A 16 -6.84 6.51 3.01
CA PRO A 16 -7.56 6.73 4.27
C PRO A 16 -7.23 5.69 5.36
N VAL A 17 -6.20 4.87 5.15
CA VAL A 17 -5.77 3.79 6.05
C VAL A 17 -4.25 3.75 6.15
N LYS A 18 -3.74 3.17 7.23
CA LYS A 18 -2.30 2.93 7.46
C LYS A 18 -1.84 1.60 6.88
N ALA A 19 -0.53 1.45 6.66
CA ALA A 19 0.05 0.20 6.16
C ALA A 19 -0.21 -0.99 7.09
N ASP A 20 -0.12 -0.79 8.41
CA ASP A 20 -0.40 -1.83 9.40
C ASP A 20 -1.86 -2.32 9.39
N GLU A 21 -2.79 -1.59 8.79
CA GLU A 21 -4.19 -1.99 8.58
C GLU A 21 -4.38 -2.84 7.32
N ILE A 22 -3.41 -2.85 6.39
CA ILE A 22 -3.49 -3.56 5.10
C ILE A 22 -2.95 -4.98 5.25
N SER A 23 -3.72 -5.96 4.78
CA SER A 23 -3.38 -7.38 4.80
C SER A 23 -2.69 -7.84 3.51
N ALA A 24 -3.23 -7.44 2.36
CA ALA A 24 -2.71 -7.79 1.04
C ALA A 24 -3.24 -6.82 -0.02
N PHE A 25 -2.62 -6.79 -1.19
CA PHE A 25 -3.08 -6.01 -2.33
C PHE A 25 -3.14 -6.81 -3.62
N ARG A 26 -3.91 -6.31 -4.60
CA ARG A 26 -3.85 -6.71 -6.00
C ARG A 26 -3.79 -5.47 -6.87
N TYR A 27 -2.83 -5.46 -7.79
CA TYR A 27 -2.75 -4.40 -8.79
C TYR A 27 -3.52 -4.79 -10.06
N VAL A 28 -4.47 -3.94 -10.46
CA VAL A 28 -5.28 -4.13 -11.67
C VAL A 28 -4.71 -3.23 -12.77
N GLN A 29 -3.69 -3.73 -13.47
CA GLN A 29 -2.95 -2.97 -14.50
C GLN A 29 -3.83 -2.25 -15.54
N PRO A 30 -4.90 -2.85 -16.10
CA PRO A 30 -5.72 -2.15 -17.11
C PRO A 30 -6.44 -0.90 -16.59
N LEU A 31 -6.61 -0.79 -15.28
CA LEU A 31 -7.32 0.32 -14.63
C LEU A 31 -6.38 1.20 -13.80
N GLN A 32 -5.11 0.83 -13.69
CA GLN A 32 -4.15 1.46 -12.77
C GLN A 32 -4.64 1.54 -11.31
N THR A 33 -5.57 0.66 -10.93
CA THR A 33 -6.20 0.64 -9.60
C THR A 33 -5.57 -0.43 -8.71
N PHE A 34 -5.34 -0.08 -7.45
CA PHE A 34 -4.97 -1.02 -6.40
C PHE A 34 -6.20 -1.42 -5.59
N ILE A 35 -6.38 -2.73 -5.43
CA ILE A 35 -7.40 -3.31 -4.55
C ILE A 35 -6.69 -3.76 -3.27
N LEU A 36 -6.97 -3.09 -2.15
CA LEU A 36 -6.34 -3.35 -0.86
C LEU A 36 -7.32 -4.08 0.06
N SER A 37 -6.93 -5.23 0.59
CA SER A 37 -7.67 -5.96 1.62
C SER A 37 -7.18 -5.52 2.99
N LEU A 38 -8.09 -5.14 3.89
CA LEU A 38 -7.76 -4.74 5.26
C LEU A 38 -7.78 -5.93 6.23
N LYS A 39 -7.09 -5.79 7.36
CA LYS A 39 -6.98 -6.85 8.39
C LYS A 39 -8.23 -7.00 9.26
N ASP A 40 -9.01 -5.94 9.42
CA ASP A 40 -9.94 -5.81 10.55
C ASP A 40 -11.39 -6.20 10.27
N LYS A 41 -11.70 -6.63 9.04
CA LYS A 41 -12.91 -7.29 8.50
C LYS A 41 -12.69 -7.37 6.98
N GLU A 42 -13.48 -8.13 6.22
CA GLU A 42 -13.39 -8.30 4.75
C GLU A 42 -13.61 -7.01 3.91
N ARG A 43 -13.23 -5.85 4.46
CA ARG A 43 -13.24 -4.56 3.80
C ARG A 43 -12.13 -4.52 2.77
N ILE A 44 -12.54 -4.14 1.57
CA ILE A 44 -11.68 -3.94 0.43
C ILE A 44 -11.80 -2.46 0.06
N ILE A 45 -10.68 -1.78 -0.08
CA ILE A 45 -10.64 -0.41 -0.58
C ILE A 45 -9.97 -0.39 -1.95
N ARG A 46 -10.40 0.56 -2.78
CA ARG A 46 -9.78 0.84 -4.07
C ARG A 46 -8.98 2.13 -3.94
N PHE A 47 -7.78 2.13 -4.49
CA PHE A 47 -6.88 3.26 -4.43
C PHE A 47 -6.18 3.44 -5.78
N GLU A 48 -6.14 4.67 -6.26
CA GLU A 48 -5.56 5.07 -7.54
C GLU A 48 -4.50 6.12 -7.23
N PRO A 49 -3.24 5.72 -6.96
CA PRO A 49 -2.17 6.67 -6.68
C PRO A 49 -1.77 7.40 -7.97
N ASP A 50 -1.46 8.69 -7.87
CA ASP A 50 -0.87 9.46 -8.96
C ASP A 50 0.48 8.87 -9.43
N ASP A 51 1.27 8.34 -8.49
CA ASP A 51 2.52 7.64 -8.76
C ASP A 51 2.44 6.18 -8.31
N ILE A 52 2.23 5.32 -9.31
CA ILE A 52 2.11 3.87 -9.16
C ILE A 52 3.41 3.27 -8.60
N GLN A 53 4.58 3.74 -9.05
CA GLN A 53 5.85 3.15 -8.63
C GLN A 53 6.14 3.50 -7.17
N SER A 54 5.93 4.75 -6.78
CA SER A 54 6.07 5.18 -5.39
C SER A 54 5.13 4.42 -4.45
N PHE A 55 3.90 4.13 -4.89
CA PHE A 55 2.97 3.34 -4.09
C PHE A 55 3.39 1.87 -3.96
N ILE A 56 3.89 1.25 -5.02
CA ILE A 56 4.44 -0.12 -4.97
C ILE A 56 5.64 -0.20 -4.02
N ASP A 57 6.55 0.76 -4.09
CA ASP A 57 7.72 0.81 -3.21
C ASP A 57 7.29 0.94 -1.74
N TRP A 58 6.29 1.79 -1.45
CA TRP A 58 5.71 1.91 -0.11
C TRP A 58 5.09 0.61 0.39
N LEU A 59 4.30 -0.09 -0.44
CA LEU A 59 3.73 -1.40 -0.10
C LEU A 59 4.83 -2.44 0.22
N ASN A 60 5.90 -2.46 -0.57
CA ASN A 60 7.03 -3.37 -0.39
C ASN A 60 7.79 -3.11 0.92
N VAL A 61 8.06 -1.83 1.23
CA VAL A 61 8.76 -1.44 2.46
C VAL A 61 7.97 -1.83 3.72
N HIS A 62 6.64 -1.85 3.63
CA HIS A 62 5.75 -2.31 4.70
C HIS A 62 5.43 -3.81 4.65
N TYR A 63 6.09 -4.57 3.78
CA TYR A 63 5.91 -6.02 3.63
C TYR A 63 4.46 -6.44 3.33
N ILE A 64 3.70 -5.56 2.65
CA ILE A 64 2.33 -5.86 2.23
C ILE A 64 2.42 -6.74 0.99
N ARG A 65 1.88 -7.95 1.06
CA ARG A 65 1.99 -8.93 -0.03
C ARG A 65 1.03 -8.64 -1.19
N GLU A 66 1.50 -8.85 -2.41
CA GLU A 66 0.63 -8.97 -3.58
C GLU A 66 -0.02 -10.36 -3.58
N TYR A 67 -1.34 -10.44 -3.76
CA TYR A 67 -2.02 -11.70 -4.06
C TYR A 67 -2.29 -11.80 -5.56
N LYS A 68 -1.73 -12.83 -6.18
CA LYS A 68 -1.99 -13.19 -7.56
C LYS A 68 -3.07 -14.26 -7.54
N ALA A 69 -4.24 -13.93 -8.09
CA ALA A 69 -5.30 -14.91 -8.33
C ALA A 69 -4.88 -15.88 -9.43
#